data_AF-A0A6N2WGW1-F1
#
_entry.id   AF-A0A6N2WGW1-F1
#
_cell.length_a   1.000
_cell.length_b   1.000
_cell.length_c   1.000
_cell.angle_alpha   90.00
_cell.angle_beta   90.00
_cell.angle_gamma   90.00
#
_symmetry.space_group_name_H-M   'P 1'
#
loop_
_entity.id
_entity.type
_entity.pdbx_description
1 polymer ?
#
loop_
_entity_poly.entity_id
_entity_poly.type
_entity_poly.pdbx_seq_one_letter_code
_entity_poly.pdbx_strand_id
1 'polypeptide(L)'
;MPYEVKIKLKGSQSINFIPLGKTTRVDLKANWNTPSFTGSYLPNNRDITEKEFSAQWQVLNLNRNYSQVMIDYTNFNIKNIDNSSFGVNFKIPVEQYQQSMRSAKYAILIILLTFGVIFFTEIMNKTRIHALLYLLVGLALCLFYSLLLSFSEHIGFNPAYLLSATLTIILVGGYMFGITKRKKPSLIMSGLLGVLYLYIFVLIQLETFALLTGSLGLFIILAMVMYFSKKIDWFNE
;
A
#
# COMPACT_ATOMS: atom_id res chain seq x y z
N MET A 1 40.57 -6.13 26.85
CA MET A 1 41.10 -6.20 25.47
C MET A 1 40.02 -5.66 24.53
N PRO A 2 40.33 -4.72 23.64
CA PRO A 2 39.39 -4.31 22.59
C PRO A 2 39.21 -5.47 21.59
N TYR A 3 37.98 -5.72 21.15
CA TYR A 3 37.64 -6.75 20.17
C TYR A 3 36.67 -6.18 19.13
N GLU A 4 36.69 -6.72 17.92
CA GLU A 4 35.76 -6.39 16.84
C GLU A 4 35.10 -7.67 16.33
N VAL A 5 33.77 -7.65 16.16
CA VAL A 5 33.02 -8.76 15.59
C VAL A 5 32.19 -8.23 14.43
N LYS A 6 32.32 -8.86 13.25
CA LYS A 6 31.50 -8.55 12.07
C LYS A 6 30.42 -9.60 11.93
N ILE A 7 29.16 -9.19 12.04
CA ILE A 7 27.99 -10.06 11.92
C ILE A 7 27.18 -9.62 10.70
N LYS A 8 26.83 -10.57 9.82
CA LYS A 8 25.86 -10.33 8.74
C LYS A 8 24.50 -10.80 9.21
N LEU A 9 23.57 -9.86 9.42
CA LEU A 9 22.21 -10.13 9.85
C LEU A 9 21.25 -9.82 8.69
N LYS A 10 20.28 -10.71 8.45
CA LYS A 10 19.12 -10.44 7.61
C LYS A 10 17.91 -10.28 8.52
N GLY A 11 17.48 -9.05 8.77
CA GLY A 11 16.32 -8.75 9.59
C GLY A 11 15.78 -7.36 9.24
N SER A 12 14.45 -7.25 9.16
CA SER A 12 13.74 -6.03 8.72
C SER A 12 12.75 -5.51 9.75
N GLN A 13 12.77 -6.03 10.99
CA GLN A 13 11.83 -5.65 12.05
C GLN A 13 12.47 -4.66 13.02
N SER A 14 13.28 -5.12 13.96
CA SER A 14 13.90 -4.23 14.96
C SER A 14 15.32 -4.66 15.29
N ILE A 15 16.12 -3.69 15.72
CA ILE A 15 17.40 -3.93 16.36
C ILE A 15 17.38 -3.26 17.74
N ASN A 16 17.59 -4.08 18.76
CA ASN A 16 17.56 -3.65 20.16
C ASN A 16 18.87 -4.00 20.85
N PHE A 17 19.25 -3.16 21.80
CA PHE A 17 20.47 -3.23 22.57
C PHE A 17 20.13 -3.23 24.05
N ILE A 18 20.87 -4.02 24.81
CA ILE A 18 20.76 -4.09 26.25
C ILE A 18 22.05 -3.49 26.85
N PRO A 19 21.96 -2.41 27.66
CA PRO A 19 23.12 -1.73 28.18
C PRO A 19 23.73 -2.48 29.38
N LEU A 20 24.57 -3.49 29.15
CA LEU A 20 25.22 -4.25 30.24
C LEU A 20 26.54 -3.61 30.74
N GLY A 21 27.14 -2.75 29.93
CA GLY A 21 28.42 -2.11 30.25
C GLY A 21 28.28 -0.96 31.26
N LYS A 22 29.41 -0.55 31.86
CA LYS A 22 29.46 0.67 32.70
C LYS A 22 29.03 1.91 31.90
N THR A 23 29.45 1.95 30.64
CA THR A 23 28.99 2.89 29.61
C THR A 23 28.71 2.09 28.35
N THR A 24 27.50 2.20 27.81
CA THR A 24 27.12 1.62 26.53
C THR A 24 26.90 2.75 25.54
N ARG A 25 27.74 2.80 24.51
CA ARG A 25 27.61 3.72 23.38
C ARG A 25 27.16 2.93 22.17
N VAL A 26 26.12 3.41 21.50
CA VAL A 26 25.61 2.80 20.27
C VAL A 26 25.51 3.90 19.22
N ASP A 27 26.26 3.74 18.14
CA ASP A 27 26.15 4.55 16.94
C ASP A 27 25.54 3.68 15.85
N LEU A 28 24.32 4.03 15.42
CA LEU A 28 23.59 3.29 14.40
C LEU A 28 23.38 4.17 13.17
N LYS A 29 23.72 3.62 12.01
CA LYS A 29 23.42 4.21 10.70
C LYS A 29 22.74 3.16 9.83
N ALA A 30 21.63 3.52 9.19
CA ALA A 30 20.97 2.65 8.22
C ALA A 30 20.27 3.45 7.12
N ASN A 31 20.14 2.82 5.95
CA ASN A 31 19.46 3.33 4.77
C ASN A 31 17.93 3.16 4.89
N TRP A 32 17.34 3.76 5.91
CA TRP A 32 15.90 3.67 6.17
C TRP A 32 15.32 5.06 6.40
N ASN A 33 14.12 5.32 5.88
CA ASN A 33 13.50 6.65 5.92
C ASN A 33 12.51 6.86 7.07
N THR A 34 12.05 5.76 7.69
CA THR A 34 10.98 5.77 8.71
C THR A 34 11.40 5.02 9.99
N PRO A 35 12.50 5.41 10.66
CA PRO A 35 12.90 4.78 11.90
C PRO A 35 11.91 5.11 13.04
N SER A 36 11.57 4.11 13.84
CA SER A 36 10.79 4.29 15.06
C SER A 36 11.65 3.94 16.26
N PHE A 37 12.10 4.94 17.02
CA PHE A 37 12.90 4.70 18.22
C PHE A 37 12.02 4.18 19.37
N THR A 38 12.46 3.11 20.03
CA THR A 38 11.67 2.38 21.02
C THR A 38 12.52 1.93 22.21
N GLY A 39 11.84 1.56 23.29
CA GLY A 39 12.46 1.06 24.52
C GLY A 39 12.72 2.15 25.54
N SER A 40 13.58 1.85 26.52
CA SER A 40 13.74 2.69 27.72
C SER A 40 14.60 3.94 27.52
N TYR A 41 15.34 4.04 26.41
CA TYR A 41 16.21 5.17 26.11
C TYR A 41 16.05 5.65 24.68
N LEU A 42 15.75 6.94 24.52
CA LEU A 42 15.74 7.61 23.22
C LEU A 42 17.17 8.03 22.83
N PRO A 43 17.46 8.14 21.52
CA PRO A 43 18.78 8.59 21.08
C PRO A 43 19.05 10.02 21.54
N ASN A 44 20.26 10.27 22.01
CA ASN A 44 20.76 11.59 22.39
C ASN A 44 20.84 12.53 21.19
N ASN A 45 21.23 11.99 20.03
CA ASN A 45 21.26 12.71 18.77
C ASN A 45 20.65 11.84 17.66
N ARG A 46 19.86 12.46 16.78
CA ARG A 46 19.23 11.78 15.65
C ARG A 46 19.18 12.69 14.43
N ASP A 47 19.48 12.12 13.27
CA ASP A 47 19.32 12.75 11.97
C ASP A 47 18.53 11.78 11.07
N ILE A 48 17.45 12.26 10.45
CA ILE A 48 16.54 11.45 9.64
C ILE A 48 16.36 12.18 8.31
N THR A 49 16.75 11.52 7.23
CA THR A 49 16.57 11.98 5.85
C THR A 49 15.63 11.05 5.09
N GLU A 50 15.21 11.42 3.89
CA GLU A 50 14.34 10.60 3.03
C GLU A 50 14.95 9.25 2.63
N LYS A 51 16.28 9.06 2.81
CA LYS A 51 17.00 7.86 2.37
C LYS A 51 17.72 7.12 3.50
N GLU A 52 18.16 7.84 4.52
CA GLU A 52 18.94 7.28 5.62
C GLU A 52 18.63 7.94 6.97
N PHE A 53 18.95 7.23 8.04
CA PHE A 53 18.97 7.80 9.38
C PHE A 53 20.27 7.47 10.10
N SER A 54 20.62 8.36 11.03
CA SER A 54 21.67 8.15 12.02
C SER A 54 21.12 8.43 13.41
N ALA A 55 21.47 7.59 14.38
CA ALA A 55 21.07 7.73 15.76
C ALA A 55 22.20 7.33 16.70
N GLN A 56 22.37 8.11 17.76
CA GLN A 56 23.42 7.93 18.75
C GLN A 56 22.82 7.81 20.15
N TRP A 57 23.17 6.75 20.86
CA TRP A 57 22.81 6.53 22.26
C TRP A 57 24.05 6.49 23.13
N GLN A 58 23.92 7.06 24.33
CA GLN A 58 24.88 6.89 25.40
C GLN A 58 24.13 6.59 26.71
N VAL A 59 24.24 5.34 27.16
CA VAL A 59 23.62 4.88 28.41
C VAL A 59 24.71 4.63 29.45
N LEU A 60 24.64 5.34 30.57
CA LEU A 60 25.52 5.17 31.72
C LEU A 60 24.92 4.16 32.71
N ASN A 61 25.76 3.52 33.52
CA ASN A 61 25.29 2.61 34.56
C ASN A 61 24.31 3.23 35.56
N LEU A 62 24.44 4.54 35.81
CA LEU A 62 23.55 5.32 36.68
C LEU A 62 22.11 5.38 36.18
N ASN A 63 21.90 5.20 34.87
CA ASN A 63 20.57 5.24 34.27
C ASN A 63 19.84 3.90 34.46
N ARG A 64 20.55 2.84 34.86
CA ARG A 64 20.06 1.47 34.91
C ARG A 64 19.65 1.08 36.32
N ASN A 65 18.58 0.31 36.44
CA ASN A 65 18.09 -0.18 37.72
C ASN A 65 18.60 -1.59 38.07
N TYR A 66 19.86 -1.90 37.74
CA TYR A 66 20.49 -3.19 38.04
C TYR A 66 22.01 -3.08 38.22
N SER A 67 22.55 -3.97 39.07
CA SER A 67 23.98 -4.01 39.43
C SER A 67 24.88 -4.37 38.24
N GLN A 68 26.12 -3.89 38.27
CA GLN A 68 27.17 -4.26 37.30
C GLN A 68 27.73 -5.67 37.57
N VAL A 69 27.73 -6.09 38.83
CA VAL A 69 28.25 -7.39 39.27
C VAL A 69 27.06 -8.21 39.78
N MET A 70 26.87 -9.38 39.19
CA MET A 70 25.87 -10.35 39.59
C MET A 70 26.51 -11.32 40.57
N ILE A 71 26.08 -11.30 41.83
CA ILE A 71 26.62 -12.14 42.90
C ILE A 71 25.75 -13.40 43.10
N ASP A 72 24.45 -13.30 42.83
CA ASP A 72 23.49 -14.40 42.97
C ASP A 72 22.64 -14.51 41.70
N TYR A 73 22.75 -15.65 41.01
CA TYR A 73 22.03 -15.91 39.75
C TYR A 73 20.56 -16.31 40.00
N THR A 74 20.23 -16.78 41.21
CA THR A 74 18.92 -17.37 41.52
C THR A 74 17.83 -16.33 41.83
N ASN A 75 18.21 -15.20 42.43
CA ASN A 75 17.31 -14.08 42.74
C ASN A 75 17.38 -12.93 41.73
N PHE A 76 17.97 -13.18 40.56
CA PHE A 76 18.24 -12.13 39.60
C PHE A 76 16.99 -11.76 38.81
N ASN A 77 16.58 -10.49 38.91
CA ASN A 77 15.42 -9.99 38.20
C ASN A 77 15.79 -9.68 36.73
N ILE A 78 15.90 -10.72 35.90
CA ILE A 78 16.19 -10.65 34.46
C ILE A 78 15.23 -9.67 33.75
N LYS A 79 14.00 -9.56 34.25
CA LYS A 79 12.99 -8.61 33.76
C LYS A 79 13.46 -7.15 33.79
N ASN A 80 14.28 -6.75 34.77
CA ASN A 80 14.81 -5.38 34.83
C ASN A 80 15.85 -5.10 33.74
N ILE A 81 16.58 -6.13 33.28
CA ILE A 81 17.50 -6.00 32.15
C ILE A 81 16.72 -5.93 30.85
N ASP A 82 15.77 -6.83 30.63
CA ASP A 82 14.95 -6.85 29.41
C ASP A 82 14.19 -5.54 29.26
N ASN A 83 13.67 -4.99 30.36
CA ASN A 83 13.01 -3.68 30.36
C ASN A 83 13.95 -2.52 30.03
N SER A 84 15.26 -2.65 30.25
CA SER A 84 16.23 -1.61 29.88
C SER A 84 16.63 -1.62 28.41
N SER A 85 16.09 -2.57 27.64
CA SER A 85 16.28 -2.66 26.20
C SER A 85 15.86 -1.37 25.51
N PHE A 86 16.67 -0.93 24.54
CA PHE A 86 16.42 0.23 23.70
C PHE A 86 16.89 -0.04 22.28
N GLY A 87 16.31 0.65 21.31
CA GLY A 87 16.68 0.41 19.93
C GLY A 87 15.82 1.14 18.92
N VAL A 88 15.83 0.60 17.71
CA VAL A 88 15.03 1.10 16.60
C VAL A 88 14.21 -0.03 16.00
N ASN A 89 12.94 0.27 15.78
CA ASN A 89 12.03 -0.53 15.00
C ASN A 89 11.99 0.06 13.58
N PHE A 90 12.38 -0.75 12.61
CA PHE A 90 12.32 -0.46 11.19
C PHE A 90 10.88 -0.71 10.74
N LYS A 91 10.06 0.33 10.79
CA LYS A 91 8.74 0.25 10.16
C LYS A 91 8.98 0.05 8.67
N ILE A 92 8.46 -1.03 8.08
CA ILE A 92 8.43 -1.21 6.62
C ILE A 92 8.00 0.12 6.00
N PRO A 93 8.59 0.61 4.89
CA PRO A 93 8.02 1.71 4.13
C PRO A 93 6.60 1.29 3.70
N VAL A 94 5.66 1.65 4.55
CA VAL A 94 4.32 1.10 4.62
C VAL A 94 3.46 1.62 3.48
N GLU A 95 3.85 2.75 2.89
CA GLU A 95 3.09 3.44 1.84
C GLU A 95 2.70 2.48 0.72
N GLN A 96 3.66 1.71 0.21
CA GLN A 96 3.44 0.95 -1.00
C GLN A 96 2.52 -0.27 -0.81
N TYR A 97 2.77 -1.05 0.24
CA TYR A 97 1.96 -2.22 0.56
C TYR A 97 0.58 -1.81 1.11
N GLN A 98 0.49 -0.74 1.90
CA GLN A 98 -0.80 -0.22 2.34
C GLN A 98 -1.61 0.38 1.20
N GLN A 99 -0.99 1.08 0.25
CA GLN A 99 -1.70 1.58 -0.94
C GLN A 99 -2.25 0.43 -1.78
N SER A 100 -1.47 -0.65 -1.98
CA SER A 100 -1.96 -1.88 -2.64
C SER A 100 -3.12 -2.54 -1.89
N MET A 101 -3.00 -2.68 -0.56
CA MET A 101 -4.06 -3.26 0.29
C MET A 101 -5.33 -2.40 0.30
N ARG A 102 -5.19 -1.06 0.34
CA ARG A 102 -6.32 -0.12 0.22
C ARG A 102 -6.97 -0.23 -1.16
N SER A 103 -6.18 -0.33 -2.23
CA SER A 103 -6.69 -0.53 -3.59
C SER A 103 -7.53 -1.80 -3.71
N ALA A 104 -7.05 -2.92 -3.14
CA ALA A 104 -7.75 -4.20 -3.16
C ALA A 104 -9.11 -4.15 -2.44
N LYS A 105 -9.22 -3.39 -1.34
CA LYS A 105 -10.51 -3.18 -0.65
C LYS A 105 -11.54 -2.48 -1.54
N TYR A 106 -11.11 -1.59 -2.44
CA TYR A 106 -11.97 -0.93 -3.41
C TYR A 106 -12.24 -1.77 -4.66
N ALA A 107 -11.68 -2.98 -4.79
CA ALA A 107 -11.84 -3.83 -5.97
C ALA A 107 -13.29 -4.17 -6.30
N ILE A 108 -14.10 -4.43 -5.27
CA ILE A 108 -15.52 -4.76 -5.46
C ILE A 108 -16.27 -3.63 -6.16
N LEU A 109 -15.94 -2.37 -5.83
CA LEU A 109 -16.54 -1.19 -6.44
C LEU A 109 -16.15 -1.07 -7.92
N ILE A 110 -14.88 -1.31 -8.25
CA ILE A 110 -14.41 -1.31 -9.65
C ILE A 110 -15.18 -2.33 -10.46
N ILE A 111 -15.28 -3.56 -9.94
CA ILE A 111 -15.90 -4.67 -10.66
C ILE A 111 -17.37 -4.36 -10.91
N LEU A 112 -18.12 -3.95 -9.89
CA LEU A 112 -19.53 -3.57 -10.01
C LEU A 112 -19.73 -2.44 -11.03
N LEU A 113 -18.93 -1.39 -10.95
CA LEU A 113 -19.10 -0.24 -11.82
C LEU A 113 -18.69 -0.57 -13.26
N THR A 114 -17.62 -1.33 -13.46
CA THR A 114 -17.19 -1.78 -14.80
C THR A 114 -18.26 -2.67 -15.44
N PHE A 115 -18.84 -3.61 -14.69
CA PHE A 115 -19.95 -4.42 -15.19
C PHE A 115 -21.19 -3.58 -15.49
N GLY A 116 -21.52 -2.60 -14.66
CA GLY A 116 -22.60 -1.65 -14.93
C GLY A 116 -22.39 -0.89 -16.24
N VAL A 117 -21.16 -0.48 -16.54
CA VAL A 117 -20.82 0.24 -17.77
C VAL A 117 -20.93 -0.65 -19.00
N ILE A 118 -20.46 -1.90 -18.92
CA ILE A 118 -20.64 -2.88 -20.00
C ILE A 118 -22.14 -3.07 -20.26
N PHE A 119 -22.92 -3.23 -19.19
CA PHE A 119 -24.37 -3.40 -19.27
C PHE A 119 -25.08 -2.19 -19.90
N PHE A 120 -24.75 -0.96 -19.50
CA PHE A 120 -25.29 0.24 -20.13
C PHE A 120 -24.89 0.36 -21.61
N THR A 121 -23.64 0.01 -21.93
CA THR A 121 -23.14 0.03 -23.31
C THR A 121 -23.82 -1.05 -24.17
N GLU A 122 -24.15 -2.20 -23.57
CA GLU A 122 -24.89 -3.30 -24.18
C GLU A 122 -26.29 -2.85 -24.59
N ILE A 123 -27.03 -2.25 -23.65
CA ILE A 123 -28.39 -1.73 -23.87
C ILE A 123 -28.38 -0.64 -24.95
N MET A 124 -27.46 0.32 -24.85
CA MET A 124 -27.43 1.48 -25.74
C MET A 124 -27.05 1.10 -27.19
N ASN A 125 -26.22 0.06 -27.38
CA ASN A 125 -25.83 -0.40 -28.72
C ASN A 125 -26.68 -1.55 -29.27
N LYS A 126 -27.65 -2.07 -28.51
CA LYS A 126 -28.49 -3.23 -28.88
C LYS A 126 -27.69 -4.46 -29.32
N THR A 127 -26.45 -4.59 -28.86
CA THR A 127 -25.57 -5.72 -29.17
C THR A 127 -25.66 -6.73 -28.05
N ARG A 128 -26.05 -7.98 -28.32
CA ARG A 128 -25.99 -9.03 -27.29
C ARG A 128 -24.54 -9.41 -27.03
N ILE A 129 -24.09 -9.19 -25.81
CA ILE A 129 -22.75 -9.56 -25.38
C ILE A 129 -22.81 -10.96 -24.75
N HIS A 130 -21.91 -11.85 -25.15
CA HIS A 130 -21.82 -13.17 -24.54
C HIS A 130 -21.35 -13.09 -23.07
N ALA A 131 -21.90 -13.94 -22.20
CA ALA A 131 -21.53 -14.04 -20.79
C ALA A 131 -20.01 -14.25 -20.57
N LEU A 132 -19.33 -14.86 -21.54
CA LEU A 132 -17.87 -15.03 -21.55
C LEU A 132 -17.11 -13.70 -21.50
N LEU A 133 -17.65 -12.60 -22.06
CA LEU A 133 -17.04 -11.27 -21.95
C LEU A 133 -17.01 -10.81 -20.50
N TYR A 134 -18.12 -10.92 -19.78
CA TYR A 134 -18.20 -10.51 -18.37
C TYR A 134 -17.19 -11.28 -17.52
N LEU A 135 -17.05 -12.59 -17.78
CA LEU A 135 -16.06 -13.42 -17.10
C LEU A 135 -14.61 -12.98 -17.43
N LEU A 136 -14.27 -12.78 -18.70
CA LEU A 136 -12.93 -12.35 -19.10
C LEU A 136 -12.58 -10.95 -18.56
N VAL A 137 -13.54 -10.01 -18.57
CA VAL A 137 -13.33 -8.68 -18.00
C VAL A 137 -13.13 -8.76 -16.49
N GLY A 138 -13.92 -9.58 -15.78
CA GLY A 138 -13.71 -9.85 -14.36
C GLY A 138 -12.30 -10.36 -14.07
N LEU A 139 -11.82 -11.32 -14.86
CA LEU A 139 -10.45 -11.82 -14.76
C LEU A 139 -9.39 -10.75 -15.06
N ALA A 140 -9.62 -9.90 -16.06
CA ALA A 140 -8.73 -8.77 -16.36
C ALA A 140 -8.62 -7.77 -15.21
N LEU A 141 -9.75 -7.49 -14.53
CA LEU A 141 -9.79 -6.64 -13.34
C LEU A 141 -9.06 -7.29 -12.16
N CYS A 142 -9.12 -8.62 -12.00
CA CYS A 142 -8.32 -9.32 -11.00
C CYS A 142 -6.81 -9.23 -11.32
N LEU A 143 -6.44 -9.41 -12.59
CA LEU A 143 -5.04 -9.31 -13.04
C LEU A 143 -4.45 -7.92 -12.79
N PHE A 144 -5.24 -6.86 -12.93
CA PHE A 144 -4.81 -5.50 -12.60
C PHE A 144 -4.19 -5.41 -11.20
N TYR A 145 -4.80 -6.02 -10.18
CA TYR A 145 -4.29 -5.97 -8.80
C TYR A 145 -3.00 -6.77 -8.61
N SER A 146 -2.90 -7.92 -9.29
CA SER A 146 -1.67 -8.74 -9.27
C SER A 146 -0.51 -7.99 -9.94
N LEU A 147 -0.76 -7.38 -11.09
CA LEU A 147 0.20 -6.53 -11.81
C LEU A 147 0.60 -5.30 -10.98
N LEU A 148 -0.37 -4.62 -10.38
CA LEU A 148 -0.13 -3.46 -9.54
C LEU A 148 0.82 -3.82 -8.40
N LEU A 149 0.55 -4.91 -7.68
CA LEU A 149 1.39 -5.35 -6.57
C LEU A 149 2.82 -5.69 -7.04
N SER A 150 2.94 -6.49 -8.09
CA SER A 150 4.24 -6.94 -8.61
C SER A 150 5.09 -5.78 -9.15
N PHE A 151 4.52 -4.85 -9.91
CA PHE A 151 5.28 -3.70 -10.41
C PHE A 151 5.60 -2.70 -9.31
N SER A 152 4.68 -2.52 -8.37
CA SER A 152 4.86 -1.64 -7.22
C SER A 152 6.12 -2.02 -6.45
N GLU A 153 6.40 -3.30 -6.24
CA GLU A 153 7.63 -3.75 -5.56
C GLU A 153 8.95 -3.29 -6.22
N HIS A 154 8.95 -3.06 -7.54
CA HIS A 154 10.18 -2.74 -8.28
C HIS A 154 10.32 -1.26 -8.65
N ILE A 155 9.23 -0.59 -9.03
CA ILE A 155 9.29 0.75 -9.66
C ILE A 155 8.57 1.85 -8.88
N GLY A 156 7.92 1.56 -7.75
CA GLY A 156 7.13 2.57 -7.02
C GLY A 156 5.64 2.55 -7.40
N PHE A 157 4.77 3.08 -6.53
CA PHE A 157 3.32 2.84 -6.62
C PHE A 157 2.71 3.61 -7.79
N ASN A 158 3.03 4.90 -7.91
CA ASN A 158 2.49 5.77 -8.95
C ASN A 158 2.79 5.26 -10.37
N PRO A 159 4.04 4.94 -10.75
CA PRO A 159 4.33 4.41 -12.07
C PRO A 159 3.78 2.99 -12.27
N ALA A 160 3.79 2.14 -11.23
CA ALA A 160 3.15 0.82 -11.30
C ALA A 160 1.64 0.92 -11.60
N TYR A 161 0.95 1.84 -10.93
CA TYR A 161 -0.49 2.07 -11.12
C TYR A 161 -0.81 2.49 -12.55
N LEU A 162 -0.10 3.49 -13.08
CA LEU A 162 -0.30 3.96 -14.46
C LEU A 162 -0.06 2.85 -15.47
N LEU A 163 0.99 2.05 -15.28
CA LEU A 163 1.37 0.98 -16.19
C LEU A 163 0.33 -0.16 -16.16
N SER A 164 -0.05 -0.62 -14.96
CA SER A 164 -1.09 -1.65 -14.78
C SER A 164 -2.45 -1.18 -15.30
N ALA A 165 -2.87 0.06 -15.01
CA ALA A 165 -4.14 0.59 -15.48
C ALA A 165 -4.18 0.69 -17.00
N THR A 166 -3.10 1.20 -17.62
CA THR A 166 -3.00 1.31 -19.08
C THR A 166 -3.07 -0.06 -19.75
N LEU A 167 -2.35 -1.06 -19.22
CA LEU A 167 -2.41 -2.43 -19.72
C LEU A 167 -3.84 -3.01 -19.65
N THR A 168 -4.54 -2.82 -18.52
CA THR A 168 -5.90 -3.34 -18.36
C THR A 168 -6.90 -2.62 -19.26
N ILE A 169 -6.79 -1.29 -19.41
CA ILE A 169 -7.64 -0.50 -20.32
C ILE A 169 -7.43 -0.95 -21.77
N ILE A 170 -6.19 -1.15 -22.20
CA ILE A 170 -5.88 -1.65 -23.55
C ILE A 170 -6.42 -3.06 -23.76
N LEU A 171 -6.27 -3.95 -22.78
CA LEU A 171 -6.76 -5.32 -22.86
C LEU A 171 -8.29 -5.39 -22.96
N VAL A 172 -9.01 -4.69 -22.07
CA VAL A 172 -10.48 -4.67 -22.07
C VAL A 172 -11.02 -3.92 -23.28
N GLY A 173 -10.46 -2.75 -23.60
CA GLY A 173 -10.82 -1.94 -24.75
C GLY A 173 -10.59 -2.64 -26.08
N GLY A 174 -9.44 -3.29 -26.23
CA GLY A 174 -9.06 -4.07 -27.40
C GLY A 174 -9.94 -5.31 -27.58
N TYR A 175 -10.26 -6.01 -26.50
CA TYR A 175 -11.18 -7.15 -26.54
C TYR A 175 -12.59 -6.71 -26.98
N MET A 176 -13.07 -5.58 -26.47
CA MET A 176 -14.38 -5.04 -26.87
C MET A 176 -14.39 -4.55 -28.33
N PHE A 177 -13.29 -3.96 -28.81
CA PHE A 177 -13.13 -3.63 -30.23
C PHE A 177 -13.22 -4.88 -31.13
N GLY A 178 -12.58 -5.97 -30.71
CA GLY A 178 -12.61 -7.25 -31.44
C GLY A 178 -14.02 -7.84 -31.58
N ILE A 179 -14.85 -7.73 -30.52
CA ILE A 179 -16.23 -8.24 -30.52
C ILE A 179 -17.16 -7.36 -31.35
N THR A 180 -17.19 -6.06 -31.06
CA THR A 180 -18.21 -5.17 -31.65
C THR A 180 -17.84 -4.73 -33.07
N LYS A 181 -16.58 -4.90 -33.50
CA LYS A 181 -16.03 -4.46 -34.80
C LYS A 181 -16.28 -2.98 -35.14
N ARG A 182 -16.72 -2.18 -34.16
CA ARG A 182 -17.02 -0.75 -34.26
C ARG A 182 -16.18 0.00 -33.24
N LYS A 183 -15.56 1.11 -33.67
CA LYS A 183 -14.68 1.92 -32.82
C LYS A 183 -15.44 2.65 -31.71
N LYS A 184 -16.67 3.14 -31.98
CA LYS A 184 -17.46 3.94 -31.02
C LYS A 184 -17.66 3.25 -29.65
N PRO A 185 -18.22 2.03 -29.55
CA PRO A 185 -18.46 1.40 -28.26
C PRO A 185 -17.16 1.11 -27.50
N SER A 186 -16.12 0.61 -28.19
CA SER A 186 -14.81 0.34 -27.58
C SER A 186 -14.18 1.60 -26.99
N LEU A 187 -14.30 2.73 -27.68
CA LEU A 187 -13.76 4.00 -27.21
C LEU A 187 -14.53 4.55 -26.01
N ILE A 188 -15.86 4.40 -25.99
CA ILE A 188 -16.70 4.76 -24.84
C ILE A 188 -16.30 3.93 -23.62
N MET A 189 -16.11 2.62 -23.78
CA MET A 189 -15.74 1.72 -22.69
C MET A 189 -14.35 2.00 -22.13
N SER A 190 -13.35 2.14 -23.01
CA SER A 190 -11.98 2.48 -22.60
C SER A 190 -11.90 3.85 -21.94
N GLY A 191 -12.63 4.84 -22.47
CA GLY A 191 -12.68 6.18 -21.89
C GLY A 191 -13.27 6.17 -20.49
N LEU A 192 -14.37 5.43 -20.29
CA LEU A 192 -15.03 5.37 -18.99
C LEU A 192 -14.21 4.55 -17.97
N LEU A 193 -13.59 3.43 -18.38
CA LEU A 193 -12.58 2.73 -17.58
C LEU A 193 -11.42 3.67 -17.19
N GLY A 194 -10.95 4.50 -18.12
CA GLY A 194 -9.91 5.50 -17.85
C GLY A 194 -10.32 6.50 -16.77
N VAL A 195 -11.54 7.06 -16.84
CA VAL A 195 -12.08 7.94 -15.80
C VAL A 195 -12.19 7.24 -14.45
N LEU A 196 -12.61 5.97 -14.45
CA LEU A 196 -12.74 5.16 -13.25
C LEU A 196 -11.38 4.91 -12.58
N TYR A 197 -10.37 4.48 -13.35
CA TYR A 197 -9.01 4.31 -12.83
C TYR A 197 -8.39 5.64 -12.37
N LEU A 198 -8.64 6.74 -13.08
CA LEU A 198 -8.20 8.07 -12.63
C LEU A 198 -8.80 8.46 -11.28
N TYR A 199 -10.11 8.26 -11.12
CA TYR A 199 -10.81 8.52 -9.85
C TYR A 199 -10.22 7.71 -8.70
N ILE A 200 -9.88 6.45 -8.95
CA ILE A 200 -9.28 5.56 -7.94
C ILE A 200 -7.86 5.97 -7.59
N PHE A 201 -7.07 6.40 -8.58
CA PHE A 201 -5.76 6.97 -8.33
C PHE A 201 -5.84 8.15 -7.36
N VAL A 202 -6.77 9.08 -7.58
CA VAL A 202 -7.02 10.21 -6.67
C VAL A 202 -7.46 9.72 -5.29
N LEU A 203 -8.34 8.73 -5.21
CA LEU A 203 -8.79 8.17 -3.93
C LEU A 203 -7.65 7.57 -3.11
N ILE A 204 -6.73 6.86 -3.74
CA ILE A 204 -5.64 6.19 -3.05
C ILE A 204 -4.61 7.21 -2.55
N GLN A 205 -4.40 8.29 -3.29
CA GLN A 205 -3.48 9.37 -2.91
C GLN A 205 -3.99 10.16 -1.69
N LEU A 206 -5.30 10.23 -1.47
CA LEU A 206 -5.91 10.98 -0.38
C LEU A 206 -6.02 10.12 0.90
N GLU A 207 -4.90 10.00 1.63
CA GLU A 207 -4.84 9.22 2.86
C GLU A 207 -5.82 9.70 3.95
N THR A 208 -5.96 11.01 4.15
CA THR A 208 -6.80 11.62 5.20
C THR A 208 -8.25 11.89 4.78
N PHE A 209 -8.54 11.94 3.48
CA PHE A 209 -9.89 12.26 2.95
C PHE A 209 -10.55 11.10 2.19
N ALA A 210 -10.01 9.88 2.27
CA ALA A 210 -10.49 8.72 1.53
C ALA A 210 -12.01 8.47 1.67
N LEU A 211 -12.57 8.62 2.88
CA LEU A 211 -14.01 8.43 3.12
C LEU A 211 -14.86 9.52 2.47
N LEU A 212 -14.44 10.78 2.57
CA LEU A 212 -15.14 11.92 1.99
C LEU A 212 -15.11 11.85 0.47
N THR A 213 -13.92 11.70 -0.12
CA THR A 213 -13.76 11.59 -1.58
C THR A 213 -14.46 10.34 -2.10
N GLY A 214 -14.38 9.23 -1.36
CA GLY A 214 -14.98 7.95 -1.73
C GLY A 214 -16.49 8.04 -1.83
N SER A 215 -17.14 8.60 -0.80
CA SER A 215 -18.59 8.81 -0.77
C SER A 215 -19.05 9.82 -1.82
N LEU A 216 -18.34 10.94 -1.98
CA LEU A 216 -18.68 11.96 -2.97
C LEU A 216 -18.59 11.45 -4.41
N GLY A 217 -17.54 10.69 -4.73
CA GLY A 217 -17.41 10.11 -6.06
C GLY A 217 -18.39 8.97 -6.32
N LEU A 218 -18.69 8.12 -5.32
CA LEU A 218 -19.79 7.14 -5.43
C LEU A 218 -21.13 7.83 -5.70
N PHE A 219 -21.39 8.94 -5.02
CA PHE A 219 -22.59 9.75 -5.23
C PHE A 219 -22.66 10.32 -6.66
N ILE A 220 -21.55 10.89 -7.16
CA ILE A 220 -21.47 11.41 -8.54
C ILE A 220 -21.67 10.30 -9.57
N ILE A 221 -21.04 9.14 -9.36
CA ILE A 221 -21.16 7.96 -10.23
C ILE A 221 -22.61 7.48 -10.24
N LEU A 222 -23.24 7.34 -9.08
CA LEU A 222 -24.65 6.94 -8.97
C LEU A 222 -25.56 7.96 -9.66
N ALA A 223 -25.31 9.25 -9.47
CA ALA A 223 -26.06 10.33 -10.12
C ALA A 223 -25.94 10.26 -11.66
N MET A 224 -24.74 9.99 -12.19
CA MET A 224 -24.53 9.75 -13.61
C MET A 224 -25.30 8.52 -14.10
N VAL A 225 -25.21 7.40 -13.38
CA VAL A 225 -25.94 6.17 -13.70
C VAL A 225 -27.45 6.42 -13.74
N MET A 226 -28.01 7.11 -12.74
CA MET A 226 -29.42 7.49 -12.71
C MET A 226 -29.81 8.40 -13.88
N TYR A 227 -28.95 9.38 -14.22
CA TYR A 227 -29.19 10.29 -15.33
C TYR A 227 -29.19 9.57 -16.69
N PHE A 228 -28.21 8.69 -16.93
CA PHE A 228 -28.13 7.91 -18.18
C PHE A 228 -29.21 6.83 -18.26
N SER A 229 -29.59 6.22 -17.13
CA SER A 229 -30.71 5.28 -17.07
C SER A 229 -32.03 5.91 -17.53
N LYS A 230 -32.21 7.22 -17.34
CA LYS A 230 -33.42 7.94 -17.80
C LYS A 230 -33.52 8.06 -19.32
N LYS A 231 -32.40 7.98 -20.05
CA LYS A 231 -32.39 8.02 -21.52
C LYS A 231 -32.59 6.65 -22.16
N ILE A 232 -32.72 5.61 -21.36
CA ILE A 232 -32.98 4.26 -21.83
C ILE A 232 -34.49 4.03 -21.79
N ASP A 233 -35.10 3.90 -22.96
CA ASP A 233 -36.47 3.37 -23.08
C ASP A 233 -36.46 1.93 -22.58
N TRP A 234 -36.80 1.77 -21.31
CA TRP A 234 -36.96 0.47 -20.66
C TRP A 234 -38.26 -0.22 -21.10
N PHE A 235 -39.23 0.57 -21.57
CA PHE A 235 -40.51 0.13 -22.09
C PHE A 235 -40.71 0.69 -23.50
N ASN A 236 -40.19 -0.02 -24.50
CA ASN A 236 -40.80 0.03 -25.83
C ASN A 236 -41.90 -1.03 -25.86
N GLU A 237 -43.15 -0.59 -25.80
CA GLU A 237 -44.16 -1.12 -26.73
C GLU A 237 -43.86 -0.58 -28.13
#